data_AF-A0A544Z0Q1-F1
#
_entry.id   AF-A0A544Z0Q1-F1
#
_cell.length_a   1.000
_cell.length_b   1.000
_cell.length_c   1.000
_cell.angle_alpha   90.00
_cell.angle_beta   90.00
_cell.angle_gamma   90.00
#
_symmetry.space_group_name_H-M   'P 1'
#
loop_
_entity.id
_entity.type
_entity.pdbx_description
1 polymer ?
#
loop_
_entity_poly.entity_id
_entity_poly.type
_entity_poly.pdbx_seq_one_letter_code
_entity_poly.pdbx_strand_id
1 'polypeptide(L)'
;MTEEQRSPTGKPMVEGTPMDVIRIRIGSFALVFCVAVLVLSFVGRLWWLTGVVVVIMAAIGLYMALAVRKQKRLGGGPRSRG
;
A
#
# COMPACT_ATOMS: atom_id res chain seq x y z
N MET A 1 -21.06 13.26 23.25
CA MET A 1 -20.98 11.81 22.97
C MET A 1 -20.58 11.67 21.51
N THR A 2 -19.33 11.28 21.27
CA THR A 2 -18.76 11.06 19.94
C THR A 2 -19.35 9.77 19.36
N GLU A 3 -20.06 9.84 18.24
CA GLU A 3 -20.49 8.64 17.52
C GLU A 3 -19.26 7.85 17.09
N GLU A 4 -19.03 6.68 17.72
CA GLU A 4 -18.02 5.73 17.24
C GLU A 4 -18.43 5.26 15.84
N GLN A 5 -17.60 5.56 14.83
CA GLN A 5 -17.80 4.97 13.52
C GLN A 5 -17.70 3.44 13.65
N ARG A 6 -18.81 2.76 13.38
CA ARG A 6 -18.87 1.30 13.34
C ARG A 6 -18.62 0.82 11.91
N SER A 7 -17.77 -0.20 11.81
CA SER A 7 -17.64 -1.00 10.59
C SER A 7 -19.00 -1.58 10.21
N PRO A 8 -19.28 -1.89 8.93
CA PRO A 8 -20.51 -2.59 8.51
C PRO A 8 -20.77 -3.92 9.25
N THR A 9 -19.77 -4.47 9.94
CA THR A 9 -19.89 -5.65 10.83
C THR A 9 -20.21 -5.28 12.30
N GLY A 10 -20.51 -4.01 12.61
CA GLY A 10 -20.87 -3.54 13.97
C GLY A 10 -19.71 -3.38 14.95
N LYS A 11 -18.47 -3.56 14.49
CA LYS A 11 -17.26 -3.43 15.33
C LYS A 11 -16.78 -1.97 15.39
N PRO A 12 -16.32 -1.47 16.55
CA PRO A 12 -15.76 -0.13 16.66
C PRO A 12 -14.57 0.01 15.70
N MET A 13 -14.60 1.02 14.81
CA MET A 13 -13.48 1.30 13.91
C MET A 13 -12.40 2.02 14.70
N VAL A 14 -11.34 1.28 15.02
CA VAL A 14 -10.08 1.82 15.54
C VAL A 14 -9.29 2.40 14.36
N GLU A 15 -8.47 3.44 14.64
CA GLU A 15 -7.64 4.15 13.67
C GLU A 15 -6.64 3.18 13.00
N GLY A 16 -7.06 2.58 11.88
CA GLY A 16 -6.34 1.52 11.18
C GLY A 16 -6.47 0.17 11.88
N THR A 17 -7.04 -0.83 11.20
CA THR A 17 -6.87 -2.22 11.66
C THR A 17 -5.35 -2.49 11.67
N PRO A 18 -4.72 -2.97 12.77
CA PRO A 18 -3.25 -3.06 12.86
C PRO A 18 -2.61 -3.82 11.68
N MET A 19 -3.36 -4.74 11.09
CA MET A 19 -3.00 -5.47 9.87
C MET A 19 -2.82 -4.58 8.62
N ASP A 20 -3.63 -3.53 8.46
CA ASP A 20 -3.56 -2.62 7.30
C ASP A 20 -2.32 -1.75 7.36
N VAL A 21 -1.94 -1.28 8.56
CA VAL A 21 -0.72 -0.47 8.76
C VAL A 21 0.52 -1.29 8.44
N ILE A 22 0.57 -2.55 8.90
CA ILE A 22 1.66 -3.48 8.59
C ILE A 22 1.74 -3.72 7.09
N ARG A 23 0.61 -3.94 6.42
CA ARG A 23 0.56 -4.23 4.98
C ARG A 23 1.01 -3.04 4.13
N ILE A 24 0.65 -1.80 4.52
CA ILE A 24 1.13 -0.57 3.89
C ILE A 24 2.64 -0.39 4.12
N ARG A 25 3.13 -0.59 5.36
CA ARG A 25 4.56 -0.46 5.67
C ARG A 25 5.41 -1.48 4.92
N ILE A 26 5.01 -2.75 4.93
CA ILE A 26 5.71 -3.83 4.19
C ILE A 26 5.75 -3.50 2.70
N GLY A 27 4.62 -3.07 2.12
CA GLY A 27 4.56 -2.68 0.72
C GLY A 27 5.50 -1.51 0.40
N SER A 28 5.56 -0.49 1.27
CA SER A 28 6.47 0.65 1.10
C SER A 28 7.94 0.25 1.18
N PHE A 29 8.32 -0.59 2.15
CA PHE A 29 9.69 -1.10 2.27
C PHE A 29 10.10 -1.92 1.04
N ALA A 30 9.20 -2.80 0.56
CA ALA A 30 9.44 -3.59 -0.64
C ALA A 30 9.63 -2.71 -1.89
N LEU A 31 8.88 -1.60 -1.98
CA LEU A 31 8.99 -0.64 -3.09
C LEU A 31 10.33 0.09 -3.09
N VAL A 32 10.77 0.57 -1.92
CA VAL A 32 12.09 1.20 -1.77
C VAL A 32 13.21 0.22 -2.13
N PHE A 33 13.11 -1.02 -1.68
CA PHE A 33 14.07 -2.07 -2.03
C PHE A 33 14.08 -2.34 -3.54
N CYS A 34 12.91 -2.46 -4.17
CA CYS A 34 12.83 -2.63 -5.63
C CYS A 34 13.47 -1.46 -6.38
N VAL A 35 13.29 -0.22 -5.92
CA VAL A 35 13.93 0.96 -6.54
C VAL A 35 15.45 0.87 -6.42
N ALA A 36 15.98 0.49 -5.26
CA ALA A 36 17.43 0.31 -5.09
C ALA A 36 17.99 -0.76 -6.04
N VAL A 37 17.32 -1.92 -6.13
CA VAL A 37 17.72 -3.01 -7.04
C VAL A 37 17.57 -2.58 -8.50
N LEU A 38 16.54 -1.82 -8.86
CA LEU A 38 16.34 -1.28 -10.20
C LEU A 38 17.52 -0.41 -10.63
N VAL A 39 17.92 0.54 -9.77
CA VAL A 39 19.05 1.44 -10.03
C VAL A 39 20.34 0.63 -10.18
N LEU A 40 20.60 -0.32 -9.28
CA LEU A 40 21.80 -1.15 -9.34
C LEU A 40 21.85 -2.02 -10.61
N SER A 41 20.73 -2.63 -10.97
CA SER A 41 20.59 -3.47 -12.17
C SER A 41 20.78 -2.66 -13.45
N PHE A 42 20.24 -1.44 -13.47
CA PHE A 42 20.35 -0.53 -14.60
C PHE A 42 21.79 -0.06 -14.80
N VAL A 43 22.47 0.37 -13.73
CA VAL A 43 23.89 0.77 -13.77
C VAL A 43 24.78 -0.40 -14.18
N GLY A 44 24.50 -1.59 -13.66
CA GLY A 44 25.21 -2.81 -14.03
C GLY A 44 24.90 -3.33 -15.44
N ARG A 45 23.99 -2.70 -16.19
CA ARG A 45 23.48 -3.16 -17.50
C ARG A 45 22.93 -4.59 -17.47
N LEU A 46 22.42 -5.04 -16.31
CA LEU A 46 21.68 -6.29 -16.19
C LEU A 46 20.23 -6.07 -16.68
N TRP A 47 20.06 -6.02 -18.00
CA TRP A 47 18.76 -5.76 -18.64
C TRP A 47 17.70 -6.78 -18.26
N TRP A 48 18.07 -8.06 -18.10
CA TRP A 48 17.16 -9.11 -17.65
C TRP A 48 16.63 -8.84 -16.24
N LEU A 49 17.53 -8.56 -15.29
CA LEU A 49 17.17 -8.26 -13.91
C LEU A 49 16.33 -6.97 -13.82
N THR A 50 16.70 -5.96 -14.60
CA THR A 50 15.93 -4.71 -14.69
C THR A 50 14.50 -4.98 -15.14
N GLY A 51 14.30 -5.79 -16.18
CA GLY A 51 12.98 -6.19 -16.65
C GLY A 51 12.14 -6.87 -15.56
N VAL A 52 12.72 -7.84 -14.84
CA VAL A 52 12.05 -8.54 -13.73
C VAL A 52 11.64 -7.57 -12.62
N VAL A 53 12.54 -6.67 -12.22
CA VAL A 53 12.27 -5.70 -11.14
C VAL A 53 11.17 -4.71 -11.54
N VAL A 54 11.16 -4.25 -12.80
CA VAL A 54 10.10 -3.38 -13.31
C VAL A 54 8.73 -4.06 -13.23
N VAL A 55 8.65 -5.34 -13.63
CA VAL A 55 7.39 -6.10 -13.55
C VAL A 55 6.92 -6.26 -12.10
N ILE A 56 7.83 -6.55 -11.18
CA ILE A 56 7.50 -6.65 -9.74
C ILE A 56 7.01 -5.30 -9.20
N MET A 57 7.70 -4.20 -9.52
CA MET A 57 7.26 -2.85 -9.13
C MET A 57 5.86 -2.53 -9.66
N ALA A 58 5.58 -2.84 -10.93
CA ALA A 58 4.27 -2.63 -11.52
C ALA A 58 3.18 -3.43 -10.79
N ALA A 59 3.45 -4.70 -10.45
CA ALA A 59 2.51 -5.55 -9.71
C ALA A 59 2.22 -4.99 -8.29
N ILE A 60 3.25 -4.57 -7.56
CA ILE A 60 3.10 -3.96 -6.23
C ILE A 60 2.32 -2.64 -6.33
N GLY A 61 2.68 -1.79 -7.30
CA GLY A 61 2.00 -0.53 -7.55
C GLY A 61 0.52 -0.72 -7.89
N LEU A 62 0.20 -1.73 -8.70
CA LEU A 62 -1.18 -2.09 -9.03
C LEU A 62 -1.94 -2.59 -7.78
N TYR A 63 -1.33 -3.44 -6.97
CA TYR A 63 -1.94 -3.91 -5.72
C TYR A 63 -2.23 -2.76 -4.76
N MET A 64 -1.29 -1.82 -4.59
CA MET A 64 -1.50 -0.62 -3.78
C MET A 64 -2.59 0.27 -4.37
N ALA A 65 -2.56 0.52 -5.68
CA ALA A 65 -3.58 1.35 -6.33
C ALA A 65 -4.98 0.74 -6.18
N LEU A 66 -5.11 -0.58 -6.31
CA LEU A 66 -6.35 -1.30 -6.07
C LEU A 66 -6.77 -1.23 -4.60
N ALA A 67 -5.84 -1.36 -3.65
CA ALA A 67 -6.11 -1.21 -2.23
C ALA A 67 -6.62 0.20 -1.89
N VAL A 68 -5.97 1.24 -2.41
CA VAL A 68 -6.38 2.64 -2.26
C VAL A 68 -7.74 2.89 -2.92
N ARG A 69 -7.98 2.34 -4.12
CA ARG A 69 -9.29 2.42 -4.79
C ARG A 69 -10.38 1.72 -3.97
N LYS A 70 -10.07 0.57 -3.39
CA LYS A 70 -10.98 -0.17 -2.51
C LYS A 70 -11.29 0.62 -1.24
N GLN A 71 -10.30 1.25 -0.63
CA GLN A 71 -10.50 2.18 0.50
C GLN A 71 -11.37 3.38 0.13
N LYS A 72 -11.15 3.99 -1.05
CA LYS A 72 -11.99 5.09 -1.54
C LYS A 72 -13.44 4.66 -1.80
N ARG A 73 -13.64 3.44 -2.31
CA ARG A 73 -14.97 2.91 -2.66
C ARG A 73 -15.78 2.42 -1.46
N LEU A 74 -15.12 1.99 -0.39
CA LEU A 74 -15.76 1.56 0.86
C LEU A 74 -16.08 2.72 1.82
N GLY A 75 -15.83 3.97 1.42
CA GLY A 75 -15.96 5.15 2.27
C GLY A 75 -14.78 5.23 3.23
N GLY A 76 -13.83 6.13 2.92
CA GLY A 76 -12.66 6.35 3.76
C GLY A 76 -13.04 6.49 5.24
N GLY A 77 -12.23 5.87 6.11
CA GLY A 77 -12.31 6.05 7.55
C GLY A 77 -12.30 7.54 7.96
N PRO A 78 -12.69 7.82 9.21
CA PRO A 78 -13.43 9.02 9.59
C PRO A 78 -12.77 10.30 9.10
N ARG A 79 -13.59 11.21 8.55
CA ARG A 79 -13.21 12.61 8.37
C ARG A 79 -12.65 13.12 9.69
N SER A 80 -11.33 13.30 9.77
CA SER A 80 -10.73 14.24 10.70
C SER A 80 -11.27 15.62 10.33
N ARG A 81 -12.39 15.99 10.93
CA ARG A 81 -12.77 17.38 11.07
C ARG A 81 -11.82 17.95 12.12
N GLY A 82 -10.86 18.73 11.65
CA GLY A 82 -10.27 19.78 12.48
C GLY A 82 -11.35 20.74 12.98
#